data_AF-A0A9D3M266-F1
#
_entry.id   AF-A0A9D3M266-F1
#
_cell.length_a   1.000
_cell.length_b   1.000
_cell.length_c   1.000
_cell.angle_alpha   90.00
_cell.angle_beta   90.00
_cell.angle_gamma   90.00
#
_symmetry.space_group_name_H-M   'P 1'
#
loop_
_entity.id
_entity.type
_entity.pdbx_description
1 polymer ?
#
loop_
_entity_poly.entity_id
_entity_poly.type
_entity_poly.pdbx_seq_one_letter_code
_entity_poly.pdbx_strand_id
1 'polypeptide(L)'
;MYYEENTSALRPRYGSIVDDERLSAEEMDERRRQNIAYEYLCHLEEAKQWMEACLEEELPPPTELEEGLRNGVYLGKLATFFAPKMVSEKKIYDRDQARYKRTGLHFRHTDNTVQWLRAMESVGLPKIFYPETTDVYDRKNMPRVIYCPG
;
A
#
# COMPACT_ATOMS: atom_id res chain seq x y z
N MET A 1 22.33 -80.08 9.42
CA MET A 1 22.80 -78.72 9.10
C MET A 1 21.65 -78.03 8.43
N TYR A 2 21.24 -76.89 8.99
CA TYR A 2 19.97 -76.21 8.73
C TYR A 2 19.91 -75.59 7.33
N TYR A 3 18.74 -75.67 6.71
CA TYR A 3 18.34 -74.88 5.54
C TYR A 3 18.18 -73.42 5.96
N GLU A 4 18.82 -72.48 5.27
CA GLU A 4 18.37 -71.09 5.24
C GLU A 4 18.42 -70.55 3.81
N GLU A 5 17.22 -70.21 3.33
CA GLU A 5 16.92 -69.51 2.09
C GLU A 5 17.49 -68.09 2.16
N ASN A 6 18.39 -67.72 1.23
CA ASN A 6 18.77 -66.33 1.05
C ASN A 6 17.87 -65.70 -0.03
N THR A 7 16.61 -65.46 0.33
CA THR A 7 15.70 -64.64 -0.47
C THR A 7 16.21 -63.21 -0.48
N SER A 8 16.62 -62.72 -1.65
CA SER A 8 16.93 -61.32 -1.91
C SER A 8 15.69 -60.44 -1.72
N ALA A 9 15.40 -60.07 -0.48
CA ALA A 9 14.42 -59.06 -0.16
C ALA A 9 15.02 -57.69 -0.50
N LEU A 10 14.62 -57.16 -1.66
CA LEU A 10 14.78 -55.76 -2.05
C LEU A 10 14.27 -54.88 -0.91
N ARG A 11 15.19 -54.34 -0.09
CA ARG A 11 14.84 -53.28 0.85
C ARG A 11 14.37 -52.09 0.00
N PRO A 12 13.18 -51.51 0.26
CA PRO A 12 12.82 -50.28 -0.39
C PRO A 12 13.88 -49.26 0.00
N ARG A 13 14.58 -48.69 -0.98
CA ARG A 13 15.30 -47.43 -0.78
C ARG A 13 14.23 -46.46 -0.31
N TYR A 14 14.20 -46.15 0.98
CA TYR A 14 13.61 -44.91 1.44
C TYR A 14 14.27 -43.86 0.56
N GLY A 15 13.49 -43.29 -0.36
CA GLY A 15 13.92 -42.16 -1.15
C GLY A 15 14.51 -41.19 -0.15
N SER A 16 15.78 -40.83 -0.36
CA SER A 16 16.34 -39.63 0.22
C SER A 16 15.26 -38.58 0.06
N ILE A 17 14.67 -38.16 1.18
CA ILE A 17 13.87 -36.95 1.26
C ILE A 17 14.73 -35.96 0.51
N VAL A 18 14.28 -35.60 -0.69
CA VAL A 18 14.95 -34.61 -1.53
C VAL A 18 15.18 -33.46 -0.57
N ASP A 19 16.45 -33.10 -0.36
CA ASP A 19 16.83 -32.06 0.56
C ASP A 19 15.98 -30.83 0.23
N ASP A 20 14.88 -30.68 0.96
CA ASP A 20 14.23 -29.41 1.18
C ASP A 20 15.30 -28.70 2.00
N GLU A 21 16.24 -28.06 1.29
CA GLU A 21 17.31 -27.27 1.86
C GLU A 21 16.63 -26.43 2.93
N ARG A 22 16.84 -26.82 4.18
CA ARG A 22 16.20 -26.19 5.32
C ARG A 22 16.77 -24.79 5.35
N LEU A 23 16.05 -23.87 4.73
CA LEU A 23 16.40 -22.46 4.67
C LEU A 23 16.75 -22.03 6.08
N SER A 24 17.89 -21.36 6.22
CA SER A 24 18.29 -20.78 7.49
C SER A 24 17.14 -19.91 8.02
N ALA A 25 17.01 -19.80 9.34
CA ALA A 25 16.05 -18.88 9.95
C ALA A 25 16.19 -17.46 9.38
N GLU A 26 17.42 -17.05 9.07
CA GLU A 26 17.73 -15.77 8.43
C GLU A 26 17.19 -15.67 6.99
N GLU A 27 17.27 -16.75 6.21
CA GLU A 27 16.78 -16.80 4.82
C GLU A 27 15.25 -16.86 4.77
N MET A 28 14.63 -17.56 5.71
CA MET A 28 13.17 -17.56 5.89
C MET A 28 12.65 -16.16 6.25
N ASP A 29 13.34 -15.47 7.17
CA ASP A 29 13.00 -14.09 7.56
C ASP A 29 13.23 -13.07 6.43
N GLU A 30 14.26 -13.26 5.61
CA GLU A 30 14.52 -12.43 4.43
C GLU A 30 13.41 -12.63 3.37
N ARG A 31 13.08 -13.88 3.03
CA ARG A 31 11.95 -14.17 2.11
C ARG A 31 10.64 -13.60 2.61
N ARG A 32 10.37 -13.71 3.92
CA ARG A 32 9.16 -13.13 4.52
C ARG A 32 9.12 -11.61 4.36
N ARG A 33 10.24 -10.91 4.62
CA ARG A 33 10.33 -9.45 4.45
C ARG A 33 10.14 -9.03 3.00
N GLN A 34 10.73 -9.77 2.07
CA GLN A 34 10.58 -9.52 0.63
C GLN A 34 9.13 -9.67 0.18
N ASN A 35 8.43 -10.71 0.63
CA ASN A 35 7.01 -10.91 0.31
C ASN A 35 6.14 -9.76 0.83
N ILE A 36 6.36 -9.32 2.07
CA ILE A 36 5.62 -8.18 2.65
C ILE A 36 5.85 -6.90 1.84
N ALA A 37 7.10 -6.64 1.45
CA ALA A 37 7.44 -5.46 0.64
C ALA A 37 6.80 -5.54 -0.76
N TYR A 38 6.79 -6.72 -1.37
CA TYR A 38 6.16 -6.95 -2.66
C TYR A 38 4.64 -6.73 -2.61
N GLU A 39 3.96 -7.34 -1.63
CA GLU A 39 2.51 -7.13 -1.41
C GLU A 39 2.18 -5.66 -1.22
N TYR A 40 3.01 -4.93 -0.45
CA TYR A 40 2.82 -3.50 -0.26
C TYR A 40 2.94 -2.69 -1.56
N LEU A 41 3.93 -3.02 -2.41
CA LEU A 41 4.09 -2.37 -3.71
C LEU A 41 2.91 -2.67 -4.65
N CYS A 42 2.37 -3.89 -4.61
CA CYS A 42 1.15 -4.22 -5.35
C CYS A 42 -0.03 -3.36 -4.90
N HIS A 43 -0.24 -3.20 -3.59
CA HIS A 43 -1.31 -2.34 -3.09
C HIS A 43 -1.12 -0.87 -3.43
N LEU A 44 0.12 -0.38 -3.48
CA LEU A 44 0.42 0.97 -3.97
C LEU A 44 0.05 1.14 -5.45
N GLU A 45 0.37 0.15 -6.28
CA GLU A 45 -0.01 0.15 -7.70
C GLU A 45 -1.53 0.07 -7.89
N GLU A 46 -2.23 -0.77 -7.14
CA GLU A 46 -3.69 -0.86 -7.16
C GLU A 46 -4.35 0.46 -6.77
N ALA A 47 -3.90 1.06 -5.66
CA ALA A 47 -4.40 2.35 -5.20
C ALA A 47 -4.10 3.47 -6.20
N LYS A 48 -2.90 3.46 -6.81
CA LYS A 48 -2.54 4.40 -7.88
C LYS A 48 -3.54 4.28 -9.03
N GLN A 49 -3.71 3.07 -9.59
CA GLN A 49 -4.59 2.84 -10.74
C GLN A 49 -6.04 3.25 -10.46
N TRP A 50 -6.52 2.96 -9.25
CA TRP A 50 -7.85 3.40 -8.82
C TRP A 50 -7.97 4.93 -8.75
N MET A 51 -6.98 5.61 -8.15
CA MET A 51 -6.96 7.07 -8.08
C MET A 51 -6.86 7.72 -9.47
N GLU A 52 -6.01 7.20 -10.36
CA GLU A 52 -5.88 7.68 -11.74
C GLU A 52 -7.20 7.50 -12.51
N ALA A 53 -7.89 6.38 -12.32
CA ALA A 53 -9.20 6.13 -12.92
C ALA A 53 -10.28 7.09 -12.40
N CYS A 54 -10.25 7.46 -11.11
CA CYS A 54 -11.18 8.43 -10.54
C CYS A 54 -10.87 9.89 -10.93
N LEU A 55 -9.60 10.22 -11.11
CA LEU A 55 -9.13 11.59 -11.34
C LEU A 55 -8.90 11.94 -12.81
N GLU A 56 -8.82 10.93 -13.68
CA GLU A 56 -8.43 11.08 -15.09
C GLU A 56 -7.10 11.85 -15.26
N GLU A 57 -6.18 11.66 -14.32
CA GLU A 57 -4.86 12.31 -14.27
C GLU A 57 -3.80 11.28 -13.88
N GLU A 58 -2.60 11.40 -14.46
CA GLU A 58 -1.46 10.56 -14.13
C GLU A 58 -0.88 10.91 -12.75
N LEU A 59 -0.73 9.90 -11.90
CA LEU A 59 -0.13 10.01 -10.58
C LEU A 59 1.35 9.59 -10.61
N PRO A 60 2.14 10.01 -9.61
CA PRO A 60 3.53 9.58 -9.45
C PRO A 60 3.67 8.05 -9.49
N PRO A 61 4.87 7.51 -9.79
CA PRO A 61 5.10 6.07 -9.72
C PRO A 61 4.84 5.54 -8.30
N PRO A 62 4.48 4.25 -8.12
CA PRO A 62 4.15 3.67 -6.81
C PRO A 62 5.20 3.92 -5.73
N THR A 63 6.48 3.92 -6.11
CA THR A 63 7.61 4.18 -5.22
C THR A 63 7.64 5.61 -4.66
N GLU A 64 6.99 6.56 -5.35
CA GLU A 64 6.91 7.97 -4.98
C GLU A 64 5.48 8.40 -4.63
N LEU A 65 4.50 7.52 -4.80
CA LEU A 65 3.07 7.79 -4.57
C LEU A 65 2.84 8.31 -3.15
N GLU A 66 3.44 7.65 -2.16
CA GLU A 66 3.33 8.06 -0.76
C GLU A 66 3.77 9.51 -0.54
N GLU A 67 4.87 9.93 -1.17
CA GLU A 67 5.39 11.29 -1.07
C GLU A 67 4.47 12.28 -1.79
N GLY A 68 3.96 11.89 -2.98
CA GLY A 68 3.00 12.68 -3.75
C GLY A 68 1.66 12.93 -3.05
N LEU A 69 1.24 12.03 -2.16
CA LEU A 69 -0.01 12.18 -1.40
C LEU A 69 0.11 13.13 -0.19
N ARG A 70 1.33 13.42 0.29
CA ARG A 70 1.56 14.19 1.53
C ARG A 70 1.02 15.62 1.48
N ASN A 71 1.00 16.23 0.29
CA ASN A 71 0.45 17.57 0.08
C ASN A 71 -1.10 17.60 0.07
N GLY A 72 -1.75 16.43 0.11
CA GLY A 72 -3.19 16.26 0.12
C GLY A 72 -3.91 16.73 -1.14
N VAL A 73 -3.21 17.19 -2.19
CA VAL A 73 -3.83 17.73 -3.41
C VAL A 73 -4.61 16.65 -4.13
N TYR A 74 -4.01 15.47 -4.36
CA TYR A 74 -4.71 14.33 -4.96
C TYR A 74 -5.88 13.85 -4.10
N LEU A 75 -5.73 13.83 -2.78
CA LEU A 75 -6.82 13.49 -1.85
C LEU A 75 -7.98 14.49 -1.93
N GLY A 76 -7.67 15.79 -2.03
CA GLY A 76 -8.67 16.84 -2.22
C GLY A 76 -9.40 16.73 -3.58
N LYS A 77 -8.68 16.37 -4.64
CA LYS A 77 -9.29 16.10 -5.95
C LYS A 77 -10.23 14.88 -5.86
N LEU A 78 -9.79 13.82 -5.21
CA LEU A 78 -10.57 12.60 -5.00
C LEU A 78 -11.84 12.90 -4.18
N ALA A 79 -11.71 13.74 -3.15
CA ALA A 79 -12.85 14.22 -2.37
C ALA A 79 -13.88 14.97 -3.22
N THR A 80 -13.42 15.72 -4.22
CA THR A 80 -14.31 16.39 -5.18
C THR A 80 -15.03 15.38 -6.07
N PHE A 81 -14.36 14.28 -6.47
CA PHE A 81 -14.96 13.22 -7.28
C PHE A 81 -16.15 12.55 -6.57
N PHE A 82 -15.98 12.08 -5.33
CA PHE A 82 -17.04 11.34 -4.63
C PHE A 82 -17.97 12.21 -3.76
N ALA A 83 -17.55 13.41 -3.36
CA ALA A 83 -18.36 14.35 -2.56
C ALA A 83 -18.29 15.79 -3.09
N PRO A 84 -18.70 16.06 -4.34
CA PRO A 84 -18.60 17.37 -4.99
C PRO A 84 -19.40 18.49 -4.30
N LYS A 85 -20.39 18.12 -3.47
CA LYS A 85 -21.18 19.06 -2.67
C LYS A 85 -20.43 19.56 -1.43
N MET A 86 -19.44 18.81 -0.95
CA MET A 86 -18.68 19.11 0.26
C MET A 86 -17.36 19.82 -0.05
N VAL A 87 -16.65 19.37 -1.08
CA VAL A 87 -15.34 19.89 -1.47
C VAL A 87 -15.45 20.51 -2.86
N SER A 88 -14.94 21.73 -2.99
CA SER A 88 -14.85 22.42 -4.27
C SER A 88 -13.39 22.45 -4.70
N GLU A 89 -13.11 22.11 -5.96
CA GLU A 89 -11.75 22.14 -6.50
C GLU A 89 -11.05 23.49 -6.31
N LYS A 90 -11.81 24.59 -6.33
CA LYS A 90 -11.28 25.96 -6.16
C LYS A 90 -10.75 26.21 -4.74
N LYS A 91 -11.13 25.38 -3.77
CA LYS A 91 -10.69 25.46 -2.37
C LYS A 91 -9.49 24.55 -2.08
N ILE A 92 -9.06 23.74 -3.04
CA ILE A 92 -7.83 22.94 -2.90
C ILE A 92 -6.64 23.89 -2.98
N TYR A 93 -5.84 23.92 -1.91
CA TYR A 93 -4.63 24.71 -1.86
C TYR A 93 -3.55 24.05 -2.73
N ASP A 94 -2.84 24.88 -3.50
CA ASP A 94 -1.75 24.43 -4.40
C ASP A 94 -2.20 23.35 -5.39
N ARG A 95 -3.37 23.54 -6.03
CA ARG A 95 -4.00 22.57 -6.94
C ARG A 95 -3.08 22.05 -8.06
N ASP A 96 -2.20 22.91 -8.58
CA ASP A 96 -1.21 22.61 -9.62
C ASP A 96 0.11 22.05 -9.06
N GLN A 97 0.21 21.93 -7.74
CA GLN A 97 1.39 21.49 -7.00
C GLN A 97 2.64 22.34 -7.28
N ALA A 98 2.47 23.58 -7.77
CA ALA A 98 3.59 24.43 -8.17
C ALA A 98 4.43 24.88 -6.96
N ARG A 99 3.81 25.17 -5.81
CA ARG A 99 4.57 25.47 -4.59
C ARG A 99 5.16 24.21 -3.99
N TYR A 100 4.46 23.10 -4.02
CA TYR A 100 5.01 21.82 -3.54
C TYR A 100 6.29 21.46 -4.31
N LYS A 101 6.28 21.57 -5.64
CA LYS A 101 7.46 21.31 -6.49
C LYS A 101 8.61 22.30 -6.24
N ARG A 102 8.31 23.56 -5.91
CA ARG A 102 9.34 24.61 -5.75
C ARG A 102 9.93 24.70 -4.34
N THR A 103 9.09 24.58 -3.32
CA THR A 103 9.43 24.86 -1.91
C THR A 103 9.15 23.69 -0.98
N GLY A 104 8.59 22.60 -1.49
CA GLY A 104 8.21 21.43 -0.70
C GLY A 104 6.92 21.64 0.09
N LEU A 105 6.78 20.83 1.14
CA LEU A 105 5.56 20.73 1.92
C LEU A 105 5.37 21.95 2.85
N HIS A 106 4.29 22.69 2.63
CA HIS A 106 3.82 23.77 3.49
C HIS A 106 2.69 23.30 4.43
N PHE A 107 2.62 23.83 5.66
CA PHE A 107 1.58 23.46 6.65
C PHE A 107 0.16 23.59 6.10
N ARG A 108 -0.10 24.61 5.28
CA ARG A 108 -1.40 24.84 4.63
C ARG A 108 -1.88 23.69 3.74
N HIS A 109 -1.00 22.79 3.30
CA HIS A 109 -1.42 21.56 2.59
C HIS A 109 -2.26 20.63 3.47
N THR A 110 -2.14 20.71 4.80
CA THR A 110 -2.99 19.93 5.72
C THR A 110 -4.47 20.22 5.54
N ASP A 111 -4.84 21.43 5.11
CA ASP A 111 -6.24 21.79 4.80
C ASP A 111 -6.82 20.91 3.69
N ASN A 112 -6.00 20.45 2.74
CA ASN A 112 -6.46 19.56 1.67
C ASN A 112 -6.83 18.18 2.23
N THR A 113 -5.99 17.62 3.09
CA THR A 113 -6.24 16.35 3.78
C THR A 113 -7.46 16.42 4.68
N VAL A 114 -7.62 17.52 5.44
CA VAL A 114 -8.80 17.73 6.30
C VAL A 114 -10.09 17.80 5.48
N GLN A 115 -10.07 18.45 4.30
CA GLN A 115 -11.22 18.47 3.40
C GLN A 115 -11.59 17.07 2.91
N TRP A 116 -10.59 16.26 2.55
CA TRP A 116 -10.81 14.87 2.16
C TRP A 116 -11.41 14.03 3.29
N LEU A 117 -10.87 14.09 4.51
CA LEU A 117 -11.43 13.37 5.66
C LEU A 117 -12.90 13.73 5.93
N ARG A 118 -13.25 15.01 5.82
CA ARG A 118 -14.65 15.47 5.95
C ARG A 118 -15.55 14.94 4.83
N ALA A 119 -15.02 14.84 3.60
CA ALA A 119 -15.74 14.23 2.49
C ALA A 119 -16.01 12.75 2.77
N MET A 120 -15.02 12.01 3.28
CA MET A 120 -15.17 10.60 3.66
C MET A 120 -16.21 10.39 4.75
N GLU A 121 -16.25 11.28 5.74
CA GLU A 121 -17.29 11.29 6.79
C GLU A 121 -18.69 11.50 6.19
N SER A 122 -18.80 12.35 5.17
CA SER A 122 -20.08 12.62 4.52
C SER A 122 -20.64 11.44 3.70
N VAL A 123 -19.78 10.57 3.18
CA VAL A 123 -20.20 9.36 2.45
C VAL A 123 -20.43 8.15 3.37
N GLY A 124 -20.20 8.31 4.68
CA GLY A 124 -20.52 7.29 5.68
C GLY A 124 -19.49 6.18 5.83
N LEU A 125 -18.25 6.38 5.39
CA LEU A 125 -17.19 5.38 5.60
C LEU A 125 -16.90 5.25 7.12
N PRO A 126 -16.66 4.06 7.69
CA PRO A 126 -16.38 3.93 9.12
C PRO A 126 -15.07 4.64 9.54
N LYS A 127 -15.08 5.33 10.69
CA LYS A 127 -13.92 6.09 11.20
C LYS A 127 -12.66 5.26 11.46
N ILE A 128 -12.79 3.94 11.59
CA ILE A 128 -11.65 3.02 11.75
C ILE A 128 -10.71 3.03 10.54
N PHE A 129 -11.22 3.38 9.35
CA PHE A 129 -10.44 3.47 8.13
C PHE A 129 -9.75 4.83 7.98
N TYR A 130 -10.09 5.82 8.79
CA TYR A 130 -9.61 7.18 8.55
C TYR A 130 -8.18 7.31 9.06
N PRO A 131 -7.23 7.74 8.20
CA PRO A 131 -5.93 8.16 8.67
C PRO A 131 -6.06 9.51 9.41
N GLU A 132 -5.12 9.82 10.30
CA GLU A 132 -5.00 11.17 10.84
C GLU A 132 -4.35 12.11 9.82
N THR A 133 -4.60 13.41 9.94
CA THR A 133 -3.93 14.42 9.08
C THR A 133 -2.40 14.33 9.21
N THR A 134 -1.91 14.02 10.40
CA THR A 134 -0.49 13.78 10.72
C THR A 134 0.05 12.51 10.06
N ASP A 135 -0.76 11.46 9.90
CA ASP A 135 -0.35 10.22 9.23
C ASP A 135 0.01 10.47 7.76
N VAL A 136 -0.78 11.30 7.08
CA VAL A 136 -0.55 11.73 5.70
C VAL A 136 0.61 12.72 5.62
N TYR A 137 0.59 13.76 6.45
CA TYR A 137 1.58 14.86 6.37
C TYR A 137 3.00 14.40 6.74
N ASP A 138 3.15 13.61 7.81
CA ASP A 138 4.45 13.13 8.31
C ASP A 138 4.88 11.79 7.69
N ARG A 139 4.07 11.19 6.80
CA ARG A 139 4.29 9.83 6.24
C ARG A 139 4.40 8.76 7.35
N LYS A 140 3.70 8.95 8.47
CA LYS A 140 3.77 8.01 9.62
C LYS A 140 2.97 6.73 9.38
N ASN A 141 1.88 6.81 8.63
CA ASN A 141 1.00 5.66 8.40
C ASN A 141 0.33 5.72 7.03
N MET A 142 1.15 5.84 5.98
CA MET A 142 0.67 5.82 4.60
C MET A 142 -0.07 4.52 4.22
N PRO A 143 0.26 3.32 4.75
CA PRO A 143 -0.53 2.12 4.47
C PRO A 143 -2.02 2.30 4.78
N ARG A 144 -2.39 2.97 5.89
CA ARG A 144 -3.81 3.25 6.18
C ARG A 144 -4.50 4.14 5.15
N VAL A 145 -3.75 5.04 4.52
CA VAL A 145 -4.24 5.90 3.43
C VAL A 145 -4.49 5.07 2.17
N ILE A 146 -3.60 4.12 1.90
CA ILE A 146 -3.64 3.21 0.74
C ILE A 146 -4.72 2.14 0.87
N TYR A 147 -4.99 1.62 2.08
CA TYR A 147 -6.06 0.63 2.33
C TYR A 147 -7.44 1.26 2.56
N CYS A 148 -7.53 2.59 2.68
CA CYS A 148 -8.77 3.31 2.88
C CYS A 148 -9.80 3.21 1.73
N PRO A 149 -9.41 3.05 0.45
CA PRO A 149 -10.35 2.89 -0.67
C PRO A 149 -10.87 1.45 -0.88
N GLY A 150 -10.38 0.46 -0.12
CA GLY A 150 -10.71 -0.96 -0.28
C GLY A 150 -11.91 -1.45 0.53
#